data_AF-A0A626VSZ5-F1
#
_entry.id   AF-A0A626VSZ5-F1
#
_cell.length_a   1.000
_cell.length_b   1.000
_cell.length_c   1.000
_cell.angle_alpha   90.00
_cell.angle_beta   90.00
_cell.angle_gamma   90.00
#
_symmetry.space_group_name_H-M   'P 1'
#
loop_
_entity.id
_entity.type
_entity.pdbx_description
1 polymer ?
#
loop_
_entity_poly.entity_id
_entity_poly.type
_entity_poly.pdbx_seq_one_letter_code
_entity_poly.pdbx_strand_id
1 'polypeptide(L)' 'MRRTNHRNLVNVGILSGRIPLISLVQFIAVAEHLNFRHAAKALGISQS' A
#
# COMPACT_ATOMS: atom_id res chain seq x y z
N MET A 1 16.13 -13.30 11.55
CA MET A 1 14.67 -13.19 11.78
C MET A 1 14.37 -11.84 12.46
N ARG A 2 14.10 -10.77 11.68
CA ARG A 2 13.83 -9.39 12.18
C ARG A 2 12.69 -8.73 11.36
N ARG A 3 11.48 -9.29 11.42
CA ARG A 3 10.31 -8.86 10.61
C ARG A 3 9.14 -8.35 11.46
N THR A 4 9.40 -7.69 12.58
CA THR A 4 8.35 -7.26 13.54
C THR A 4 8.19 -5.75 13.67
N ASN A 5 9.21 -4.95 13.35
CA ASN A 5 9.15 -3.50 13.60
C ASN A 5 8.38 -2.71 12.53
N HIS A 6 8.48 -3.08 11.25
CA HIS A 6 7.87 -2.28 10.18
C HIS A 6 6.34 -2.29 10.28
N ARG A 7 5.72 -3.46 10.48
CA ARG A 7 4.26 -3.60 10.64
C ARG A 7 3.72 -2.81 11.81
N ASN A 8 4.47 -2.77 12.92
CA ASN A 8 4.09 -2.03 14.11
C ASN A 8 4.12 -0.51 13.85
N LEU A 9 5.13 0.00 13.14
CA LEU A 9 5.22 1.42 12.77
C LEU A 9 4.08 1.85 11.85
N VAL A 10 3.68 1.03 10.87
CA VAL A 10 2.53 1.35 10.01
C VAL A 10 1.24 1.39 10.83
N ASN A 11 1.07 0.45 11.75
CA ASN A 11 -0.12 0.37 12.60
C ASN A 11 -0.24 1.58 13.55
N VAL A 12 0.86 1.98 14.18
CA VAL A 12 0.92 3.20 15.01
C VAL A 12 0.62 4.45 14.17
N GLY A 13 1.14 4.52 12.94
CA GLY A 13 0.82 5.60 12.01
C GLY A 13 -0.67 5.68 11.69
N ILE A 14 -1.29 4.56 11.31
CA ILE A 14 -2.72 4.49 10.95
C ILE A 14 -3.61 4.88 12.15
N LEU A 15 -3.33 4.37 13.34
CA LEU A 15 -4.06 4.73 14.57
C LEU A 15 -3.93 6.23 14.91
N SER A 16 -2.87 6.88 14.44
CA SER A 16 -2.62 8.32 14.59
C SER A 16 -3.17 9.16 13.43
N GLY A 17 -3.96 8.57 12.52
CA GLY A 17 -4.50 9.25 11.33
C GLY A 17 -3.46 9.52 10.22
N ARG A 18 -2.30 8.87 10.29
CA ARG A 18 -1.23 8.96 9.27
C ARG A 18 -1.22 7.72 8.41
N ILE A 19 -1.59 7.88 7.15
CA ILE A 19 -1.43 6.82 6.15
C ILE A 19 -0.07 6.96 5.45
N PRO A 20 0.64 5.85 5.17
CA PRO A 20 1.79 5.89 4.29
C PRO A 20 1.38 6.40 2.91
N LEU A 21 2.17 7.32 2.33
CA LEU A 21 1.90 7.88 0.99
C LEU A 21 1.80 6.77 -0.07
N ILE A 22 2.60 5.71 0.07
CA ILE A 22 2.54 4.55 -0.83
C ILE A 22 1.16 3.85 -0.83
N SER A 23 0.47 3.81 0.31
CA SER A 23 -0.88 3.25 0.40
C SER A 23 -1.90 4.12 -0.35
N LEU A 24 -1.71 5.44 -0.36
CA LEU A 24 -2.54 6.35 -1.13
C LEU A 24 -2.33 6.17 -2.64
N VAL A 25 -1.08 6.06 -3.09
CA VAL A 25 -0.76 5.78 -4.51
C VAL A 25 -1.38 4.47 -4.98
N GLN A 26 -1.28 3.41 -4.16
CA GLN A 26 -1.90 2.12 -4.45
C GLN A 26 -3.42 2.22 -4.54
N PHE A 27 -4.05 2.95 -3.63
CA PHE A 27 -5.50 3.17 -3.64
C PHE A 27 -5.96 3.89 -4.90
N ILE A 28 -5.28 4.97 -5.29
CA ILE A 28 -5.59 5.74 -6.51
C ILE A 28 -5.45 4.84 -7.74
N ALA A 29 -4.36 4.08 -7.87
CA ALA A 29 -4.17 3.18 -9.01
C ALA A 29 -5.29 2.13 -9.12
N VAL A 30 -5.77 1.60 -7.99
CA VAL A 30 -6.91 0.66 -8.00
C VAL A 30 -8.21 1.37 -8.38
N ALA A 31 -8.43 2.59 -7.90
CA ALA A 31 -9.61 3.38 -8.25
C ALA A 31 -9.65 3.76 -9.75
N GLU A 32 -8.50 4.08 -10.33
CA GLU A 32 -8.37 4.42 -11.76
C GLU A 32 -8.58 3.21 -12.66
N HIS A 33 -8.06 2.05 -12.27
CA HIS A 33 -8.08 0.85 -13.10
C HIS A 33 -9.25 -0.09 -12.79
N LEU A 34 -9.94 0.10 -11.66
CA LEU A 34 -11.00 -0.76 -11.13
C LEU A 34 -10.61 -2.25 -11.09
N ASN A 35 -9.30 -2.53 -11.06
CA ASN A 35 -8.73 -3.86 -11.24
C ASN A 35 -7.30 -3.93 -10.69
N PHE A 36 -7.07 -4.82 -9.74
CA PHE A 36 -5.78 -4.97 -9.06
C PHE A 36 -4.63 -5.38 -10.00
N ARG A 37 -4.91 -6.21 -11.01
CA ARG A 37 -3.89 -6.63 -11.97
C ARG A 37 -3.43 -5.46 -12.84
N HIS A 38 -4.36 -4.63 -13.28
CA HIS A 38 -4.05 -3.44 -14.08
C HIS A 38 -3.34 -2.37 -13.22
N ALA A 39 -3.80 -2.15 -11.98
CA ALA A 39 -3.12 -1.27 -11.04
C ALA A 39 -1.69 -1.72 -10.72
N ALA A 40 -1.48 -3.01 -10.46
CA ALA A 40 -0.16 -3.57 -10.21
C ALA A 40 0.77 -3.41 -11.43
N LYS A 41 0.23 -3.66 -12.64
CA LYS A 41 0.96 -3.42 -13.90
C LYS A 41 1.34 -1.96 -14.08
N ALA A 42 0.43 -1.02 -13.79
CA ALA A 42 0.69 0.42 -13.87
C ALA A 42 1.76 0.87 -12.85
N LEU A 43 1.79 0.24 -11.67
CA LEU A 43 2.78 0.50 -10.62
C LEU A 43 4.10 -0.26 -10.80
N GLY A 44 4.22 -1.14 -11.80
CA GLY A 44 5.43 -1.93 -12.03
C GLY A 44 5.73 -2.96 -10.93
N ILE A 45 4.70 -3.46 -10.23
CA ILE A 45 4.84 -4.43 -9.14
C ILE A 45 4.09 -5.73 -9.44
N SER A 46 4.48 -6.82 -8.77
CA SER A 46 3.70 -8.06 -8.78
C SER A 46 2.45 -7.93 -7.93
N GLN A 47 1.33 -8.52 -8.40
CA GLN A 47 0.04 -8.53 -7.69
C GLN A 47 -0.05 -9.59 -6.57
N SER A 48 0.98 -10.40 -6.41
CA SER A 48 0.99 -11.66 -5.63
C SER A 48 1.29 -11.50 -4.14
#